data_AF-A0AAT9HI67-F1
#
_entry.id   AF-A0AAT9HI67-F1
#
_cell.length_a   1.000
_cell.length_b   1.000
_cell.length_c   1.000
_cell.angle_alpha   90.00
_cell.angle_beta   90.00
_cell.angle_gamma   90.00
#
_symmetry.space_group_name_H-M   'P 1'
#
loop_
_entity.id
_entity.type
_entity.pdbx_description
1 polymer ?
#
loop_
_entity_poly.entity_id
_entity_poly.type
_entity_poly.pdbx_seq_one_letter_code
_entity_poly.pdbx_strand_id
1 'polypeptide(L)'
;MIDALTTVTSPLPLRLGTVFRDDSGVRTMMEAREESFLRTLDRLEGRVEWGVKVYVEPEPEPGASAPPAPKPASGRDYLRQRRMRTKSQDDLWQRAESFATRLHDTLSGAAEDSRLHAPQNPTLSGASGRNVLNAAYLVPRVKSEEFVEQVDRTKDGTPGIRVQLTGPWAAYSFAGEEIAEEEGS
;
A
#
# COMPACT_ATOMS: atom_id res chain seq x y z
N MET A 1 -9.16 15.13 -11.58
CA MET A 1 -8.53 15.38 -12.90
C MET A 1 -7.03 15.55 -12.68
N ILE A 2 -6.32 14.44 -12.50
CA ILE A 2 -4.84 14.36 -12.43
C ILE A 2 -4.35 13.23 -13.37
N ASP A 3 -5.22 12.25 -13.70
CA ASP A 3 -4.95 11.14 -14.63
C ASP A 3 -4.43 11.54 -16.02
N ALA A 4 -4.77 12.72 -16.54
CA ALA A 4 -4.40 13.10 -17.91
C ALA A 4 -2.98 13.69 -18.02
N LEU A 5 -2.35 14.13 -16.93
CA LEU A 5 -1.05 14.82 -16.95
C LEU A 5 0.15 13.89 -16.75
N THR A 6 -0.08 12.68 -16.22
CA THR A 6 0.99 11.69 -15.98
C THR A 6 1.47 11.00 -17.25
N THR A 7 0.82 11.24 -18.40
CA THR A 7 1.22 10.69 -19.71
C THR A 7 2.33 11.49 -20.39
N VAL A 8 2.51 12.77 -20.05
CA VAL A 8 3.42 13.69 -20.76
C VAL A 8 4.45 14.36 -19.82
N THR A 9 4.18 14.42 -18.52
CA THR A 9 5.05 15.08 -17.53
C THR A 9 5.11 14.29 -16.22
N SER A 10 6.16 14.47 -15.42
CA SER A 10 6.24 14.00 -14.03
C SER A 10 5.73 15.10 -13.09
N PRO A 11 4.44 15.13 -12.71
CA PRO A 11 3.95 16.11 -11.75
C PRO A 11 4.59 15.84 -10.38
N LEU A 12 5.19 16.87 -9.77
CA LEU A 12 5.67 16.80 -8.39
C LEU A 12 4.52 17.21 -7.46
N PRO A 13 3.97 16.28 -6.69
CA PRO A 13 2.89 16.62 -5.78
C PRO A 13 3.41 17.37 -4.55
N LEU A 14 3.11 18.66 -4.49
CA LEU A 14 3.29 19.45 -3.28
C LEU A 14 2.25 19.03 -2.23
N ARG A 15 2.67 18.83 -0.97
CA ARG A 15 1.73 18.53 0.12
C ARG A 15 0.74 19.69 0.27
N LEU A 16 -0.55 19.37 0.42
CA LEU A 16 -1.59 20.37 0.72
C LEU A 16 -1.23 21.11 2.01
N GLY A 17 -0.97 22.42 1.92
CA GLY A 17 -0.69 23.26 3.10
C GLY A 17 -0.12 24.64 2.80
N THR A 18 0.47 24.85 1.63
CA THR A 18 1.09 26.14 1.28
C THR A 18 0.06 27.09 0.66
N VAL A 19 -0.70 27.79 1.52
CA VAL A 19 -1.53 28.91 1.11
C VAL A 19 -0.65 30.14 1.00
N PHE A 20 -0.26 30.50 -0.22
CA PHE A 20 0.40 31.77 -0.50
C PHE A 20 -0.66 32.84 -0.75
N ARG A 21 -0.47 34.01 -0.15
CA ARG A 21 -1.41 35.15 -0.31
C ARG A 21 -1.25 35.85 -1.68
N ASP A 22 -0.13 35.61 -2.36
CA ASP A 22 0.21 36.21 -3.65
C ASP A 22 1.27 35.38 -4.42
N ASP A 23 1.39 35.64 -5.73
CA ASP A 23 2.36 34.98 -6.64
C ASP A 23 3.82 35.24 -6.25
N SER A 24 4.10 36.35 -5.55
CA SER A 24 5.42 36.68 -5.02
C SER A 24 5.88 35.69 -3.95
N GLY A 25 4.98 35.30 -3.04
CA GLY A 25 5.26 34.28 -2.03
C GLY A 25 5.55 32.92 -2.64
N VAL A 26 4.86 32.57 -3.74
CA VAL A 26 5.14 31.35 -4.50
C VAL A 26 6.53 31.43 -5.14
N ARG A 27 6.85 32.55 -5.80
CA ARG A 27 8.16 32.75 -6.46
C ARG A 27 9.31 32.67 -5.47
N THR A 28 9.21 33.35 -4.33
CA THR A 28 10.26 33.31 -3.30
C THR A 28 10.45 31.90 -2.74
N MET A 29 9.38 31.12 -2.56
CA MET A 29 9.50 29.72 -2.12
C MET A 29 10.12 28.83 -3.21
N MET A 30 9.74 29.03 -4.48
CA MET A 30 10.32 28.31 -5.60
C MET A 30 11.81 28.62 -5.78
N GLU A 31 12.22 29.90 -5.71
CA GLU A 31 13.62 30.32 -5.76
C GLU A 31 14.42 29.79 -4.57
N ALA A 32 13.86 29.86 -3.36
CA ALA A 32 14.54 29.38 -2.16
C ALA A 32 14.75 27.85 -2.13
N ARG A 33 13.90 27.08 -2.82
CA ARG A 33 13.91 25.61 -2.82
C ARG A 33 14.16 25.00 -4.21
N GLU A 34 14.64 25.80 -5.16
CA GLU A 34 14.76 25.43 -6.57
C GLU A 34 15.61 24.16 -6.75
N GLU A 35 16.78 24.12 -6.11
CA GLU A 35 17.69 22.98 -6.21
C GLU A 35 17.07 21.68 -5.68
N SER A 36 16.34 21.75 -4.55
CA SER A 36 15.64 20.61 -3.95
C SER A 36 14.51 20.10 -4.86
N PHE A 37 13.77 21.02 -5.49
CA PHE A 37 12.73 20.65 -6.45
C PHE A 37 13.31 20.01 -7.72
N LEU A 38 14.40 20.56 -8.28
CA LEU A 38 15.05 20.00 -9.46
C LEU A 38 15.61 18.60 -9.18
N ARG A 39 16.30 18.40 -8.06
CA ARG A 39 16.78 17.05 -7.66
C ARG A 39 15.64 16.06 -7.51
N THR A 40 14.54 16.47 -6.88
CA THR A 40 13.36 15.61 -6.73
C THR A 40 12.70 15.31 -8.08
N LEU A 41 12.61 16.29 -8.99
CA LEU A 41 12.08 16.09 -10.34
C LEU A 41 12.95 15.13 -11.14
N ASP A 42 14.27 15.32 -11.16
CA ASP A 42 15.22 14.45 -11.86
C ASP A 42 15.13 13.00 -11.35
N ARG A 43 15.00 12.83 -10.02
CA ARG A 43 14.83 11.52 -9.41
C ARG A 43 13.52 10.83 -9.81
N LEU A 44 12.44 11.60 -9.98
CA LEU A 44 11.10 11.08 -10.28
C LEU A 44 10.77 11.08 -11.79
N GLU A 45 11.62 11.67 -12.62
CA GLU A 45 11.39 11.78 -14.06
C GLU A 45 11.27 10.39 -14.68
N GLY A 46 10.18 10.10 -15.39
CA GLY A 46 9.99 8.78 -16.01
C GLY A 46 9.72 7.63 -15.04
N ARG A 47 9.50 7.91 -13.75
CA ARG A 47 9.08 6.93 -12.73
C ARG A 47 7.59 7.06 -12.44
N VAL A 48 7.01 5.96 -11.96
CA VAL A 48 5.62 5.89 -11.49
C VAL A 48 5.57 5.18 -10.15
N GLU A 49 4.55 5.50 -9.36
CA GLU A 49 4.30 4.81 -8.11
C GLU A 49 3.22 3.73 -8.28
N TRP A 50 3.52 2.56 -7.73
CA TRP A 50 2.58 1.45 -7.56
C TRP A 50 2.34 1.17 -6.09
N GLY A 51 1.07 1.14 -5.69
CA GLY A 51 0.66 0.72 -4.35
C GLY A 51 0.31 -0.76 -4.32
N VAL A 52 0.82 -1.50 -3.34
CA VAL A 52 0.44 -2.89 -3.07
C VAL A 52 -0.08 -3.03 -1.66
N LYS A 53 -1.24 -3.66 -1.54
CA LYS A 53 -1.85 -3.99 -0.26
C LYS A 53 -2.14 -5.47 -0.17
N VAL A 54 -1.87 -6.07 0.99
CA VAL A 54 -2.21 -7.46 1.28
C VAL A 54 -3.16 -7.49 2.47
N TYR A 55 -4.25 -8.23 2.31
CA TYR A 55 -5.30 -8.38 3.30
C TYR A 55 -5.48 -9.84 3.68
N VAL A 56 -5.69 -10.09 4.97
CA VAL A 56 -6.19 -11.36 5.47
C VAL A 56 -7.70 -11.27 5.58
N GLU A 57 -8.38 -12.10 4.80
CA GLU A 57 -9.83 -12.21 4.88
C GLU A 57 -10.17 -13.32 5.88
N PRO A 58 -10.87 -13.01 6.99
CA PRO A 58 -11.41 -14.07 7.82
C PRO A 58 -12.39 -14.90 6.99
N GLU A 59 -12.41 -16.21 7.20
CA GLU A 59 -13.49 -17.04 6.66
C GLU A 59 -14.83 -16.37 7.01
N PRO A 60 -15.76 -16.24 6.05
CA PRO A 60 -17.07 -15.75 6.36
C PRO A 60 -17.64 -16.64 7.47
N GLU A 61 -17.91 -16.06 8.64
CA GLU A 61 -18.80 -16.68 9.61
C GLU A 61 -20.06 -17.08 8.83
N PRO A 62 -20.51 -18.35 8.89
CA PRO A 62 -21.65 -18.79 8.12
C PRO A 62 -22.81 -17.85 8.39
N GLY A 63 -23.10 -17.00 7.41
CA GLY A 63 -24.10 -15.95 7.51
C GLY A 63 -25.47 -16.56 7.75
N ALA A 64 -26.42 -15.70 8.14
CA ALA A 64 -27.80 -15.97 8.51
C ALA A 64 -28.67 -16.73 7.46
N SER A 65 -28.06 -17.34 6.44
CA SER A 65 -28.68 -18.17 5.41
C SER A 65 -28.15 -19.62 5.38
N ALA A 66 -27.15 -19.97 6.19
CA ALA A 66 -26.78 -21.37 6.42
C ALA A 66 -27.66 -21.97 7.54
N PRO A 67 -28.03 -23.27 7.48
CA PRO A 67 -28.71 -23.94 8.59
C PRO A 67 -27.93 -23.69 9.89
N PRO A 68 -28.59 -23.40 11.02
CA PRO A 68 -27.89 -23.10 12.26
C PRO A 68 -26.90 -24.22 12.56
N ALA A 69 -25.62 -23.87 12.64
CA ALA A 69 -24.59 -24.81 13.03
C ALA A 69 -25.04 -25.50 14.34
N PRO A 70 -24.88 -26.83 14.45
CA PRO A 70 -25.36 -27.56 15.61
C PRO A 70 -24.81 -26.91 16.87
N LYS A 71 -25.69 -26.54 17.80
CA LYS A 71 -25.29 -25.98 19.09
C LYS A 71 -24.29 -26.96 19.72
N PRO A 72 -23.14 -26.48 20.24
CA PRO A 72 -22.14 -27.37 20.82
C PRO A 72 -22.80 -28.22 21.90
N ALA A 73 -22.66 -29.55 21.77
CA ALA A 73 -23.32 -30.52 22.63
C ALA A 73 -22.87 -30.42 24.10
N SER A 74 -21.74 -29.75 24.36
CA SER A 74 -21.22 -29.48 25.70
C SER A 74 -20.31 -28.24 25.74
N GLY A 75 -20.08 -27.69 26.93
CA GLY A 75 -19.08 -26.62 27.14
C GLY A 75 -17.65 -27.04 26.78
N ARG A 76 -17.33 -28.34 26.82
CA ARG A 76 -16.04 -28.88 26.37
C ARG A 76 -15.90 -28.82 24.85
N ASP A 77 -16.98 -29.13 24.12
CA ASP A 77 -16.98 -29.03 22.66
C ASP A 77 -16.90 -27.58 22.20
N TYR A 78 -17.57 -26.67 22.91
CA TYR A 78 -17.42 -25.22 22.68
C TYR A 78 -15.97 -24.74 22.89
N LEU A 79 -15.34 -25.11 24.01
CA LEU A 79 -13.94 -24.73 24.27
C LEU A 79 -12.98 -25.33 23.23
N ARG A 80 -13.22 -26.56 22.79
CA ARG A 80 -12.44 -27.22 21.73
C ARG A 80 -12.59 -26.51 20.38
N GLN A 81 -13.82 -26.19 19.99
CA GLN A 81 -14.12 -25.46 18.75
C GLN A 81 -13.52 -24.05 18.76
N ARG A 82 -13.63 -23.34 19.90
CA ARG A 82 -13.00 -22.02 20.07
C ARG A 82 -11.48 -22.09 19.95
N ARG A 83 -10.83 -23.07 20.60
CA ARG A 83 -9.37 -23.26 20.53
C ARG A 83 -8.92 -23.58 19.10
N MET A 84 -9.66 -24.41 18.37
CA MET A 84 -9.38 -24.71 16.97
C MET A 84 -9.51 -23.47 16.07
N ARG A 85 -10.55 -22.65 16.26
CA ARG A 85 -10.75 -21.39 15.53
C ARG A 85 -9.66 -20.35 15.80
N THR A 86 -9.20 -20.24 17.06
CA THR A 86 -8.07 -19.35 17.38
C THR A 86 -6.81 -19.83 16.70
N LYS A 87 -6.49 -21.13 16.81
CA LYS A 87 -5.30 -21.70 16.18
C LYS A 87 -5.32 -21.54 14.65
N SER A 88 -6.45 -21.78 14.00
CA SER A 88 -6.56 -21.62 12.55
C SER A 88 -6.40 -20.16 12.09
N GLN A 89 -6.86 -19.21 12.89
CA GLN A 89 -6.62 -17.78 12.65
C GLN A 89 -5.16 -17.41 12.84
N ASP A 90 -4.51 -17.90 13.89
CA ASP A 90 -3.08 -17.68 14.13
C ASP A 90 -2.23 -18.28 12.99
N ASP A 91 -2.55 -19.49 12.53
CA ASP A 91 -1.87 -20.15 11.40
C ASP A 91 -2.10 -19.41 10.06
N LEU A 92 -3.29 -18.83 9.85
CA LEU A 92 -3.56 -17.98 8.69
C LEU A 92 -2.76 -16.67 8.77
N TRP A 93 -2.69 -16.07 9.96
CA TRP A 93 -1.95 -14.84 10.21
C TRP A 93 -0.46 -15.01 9.93
N GLN A 94 0.16 -16.05 10.48
CA GLN A 94 1.59 -16.31 10.27
C GLN A 94 1.93 -16.60 8.80
N ARG A 95 1.04 -17.30 8.08
CA ARG A 95 1.19 -17.52 6.64
C ARG A 95 1.10 -16.22 5.86
N ALA A 96 0.18 -15.34 6.24
CA ALA A 96 0.00 -14.05 5.58
C ALA A 96 1.15 -13.08 5.80
N GLU A 97 1.70 -13.01 7.03
CA GLU A 97 2.93 -12.26 7.30
C GLU A 97 4.09 -12.79 6.46
N SER A 98 4.31 -14.11 6.48
CA SER A 98 5.38 -14.73 5.69
C SER A 98 5.23 -14.49 4.19
N PHE A 99 4.00 -14.51 3.69
CA PHE A 99 3.68 -14.19 2.29
C PHE A 99 3.94 -12.71 1.99
N ALA A 100 3.49 -11.80 2.84
CA ALA A 100 3.67 -10.36 2.69
C ALA A 100 5.16 -9.97 2.68
N THR A 101 5.98 -10.56 3.55
CA THR A 101 7.44 -10.34 3.57
C THR A 101 8.08 -10.78 2.25
N ARG A 102 7.80 -12.00 1.78
CA ARG A 102 8.37 -12.50 0.51
C ARG A 102 7.92 -11.67 -0.69
N LEU A 103 6.65 -11.27 -0.72
CA LEU A 103 6.12 -10.40 -1.78
C LEU A 103 6.83 -9.04 -1.75
N HIS A 104 6.97 -8.44 -0.57
CA HIS A 104 7.69 -7.18 -0.42
C HIS A 104 9.14 -7.30 -0.91
N ASP A 105 9.89 -8.31 -0.47
CA ASP A 105 11.28 -8.52 -0.89
C ASP A 105 11.41 -8.65 -2.42
N THR A 106 10.47 -9.38 -3.04
CA THR A 106 10.44 -9.57 -4.50
C THR A 106 10.19 -8.25 -5.22
N LEU A 107 9.16 -7.51 -4.80
CA LEU A 107 8.77 -6.25 -5.45
C LEU A 107 9.78 -5.13 -5.21
N SER A 108 10.41 -5.09 -4.03
CA SER A 108 11.50 -4.15 -3.74
C SER A 108 12.70 -4.39 -4.64
N GLY A 109 12.99 -5.64 -5.02
CA GLY A 109 14.03 -5.95 -6.01
C GLY A 109 13.70 -5.52 -7.44
N ALA A 110 12.42 -5.32 -7.76
CA ALA A 110 11.94 -4.87 -9.07
C ALA A 110 11.67 -3.35 -9.14
N ALA A 111 11.74 -2.66 -8.01
CA ALA A 111 11.54 -1.23 -7.86
C ALA A 111 12.88 -0.50 -7.68
N GLU A 112 12.94 0.79 -8.01
CA GLU A 112 14.08 1.65 -7.68
C GLU A 112 14.06 2.09 -6.21
N ASP A 113 12.88 2.17 -5.60
CA ASP A 113 12.69 2.49 -4.19
C ASP A 113 11.35 1.91 -3.68
N SER A 114 11.22 1.72 -2.37
CA SER A 114 10.00 1.21 -1.73
C SER A 114 9.73 1.87 -0.37
N ARG A 115 8.46 2.04 -0.02
CA ARG A 115 8.04 2.58 1.28
C ARG A 115 6.97 1.72 1.91
N LEU A 116 7.18 1.33 3.16
CA LEU A 116 6.17 0.69 3.99
C LEU A 116 5.36 1.75 4.72
N HIS A 117 4.05 1.70 4.52
CA HIS A 117 3.08 2.54 5.23
C HIS A 117 2.49 1.77 6.40
N ALA A 118 2.18 2.48 7.48
CA ALA A 118 1.49 1.86 8.61
C ALA A 118 0.18 1.18 8.12
N PRO A 119 -0.12 -0.05 8.57
CA PRO A 119 -1.36 -0.72 8.22
C PRO A 119 -2.53 0.16 8.66
N GLN A 120 -3.32 0.63 7.69
CA GLN A 120 -4.48 1.47 8.02
C GLN A 120 -5.50 0.62 8.78
N ASN A 121 -6.02 1.18 9.88
CA ASN A 121 -7.01 0.53 10.73
C ASN A 121 -8.21 0.07 9.88
N PRO A 122 -8.66 -1.20 10.02
CA PRO A 122 -9.74 -1.76 9.18
C PRO A 122 -11.05 -0.97 9.28
N THR A 123 -11.28 -0.25 10.39
CA THR A 123 -12.44 0.62 10.61
C THR A 123 -12.50 1.84 9.68
N LEU A 124 -11.39 2.29 9.09
CA LEU A 124 -11.36 3.47 8.22
C LEU A 124 -11.31 3.14 6.72
N SER A 125 -10.95 1.92 6.34
CA SER A 125 -10.70 1.57 4.92
C SER A 125 -11.93 1.03 4.18
N GLY A 126 -13.02 0.67 4.88
CA GLY A 126 -14.19 0.02 4.27
C GLY A 126 -13.91 -1.35 3.61
N ALA A 127 -12.65 -1.80 3.61
CA ALA A 127 -12.20 -3.06 3.06
C ALA A 127 -12.39 -4.18 4.09
N SER A 128 -12.97 -5.30 3.66
CA SER A 128 -13.04 -6.51 4.48
C SER A 128 -11.62 -7.07 4.70
N GLY A 129 -11.29 -7.38 5.95
CA GLY A 129 -10.03 -8.02 6.34
C GLY A 129 -9.00 -7.10 7.02
N ARG A 130 -7.99 -7.71 7.64
CA ARG A 130 -6.87 -7.00 8.29
C ARG A 130 -5.73 -6.82 7.30
N ASN A 131 -5.24 -5.59 7.17
CA ASN A 131 -4.11 -5.28 6.30
C ASN A 131 -2.79 -5.77 6.94
N VAL A 132 -2.03 -6.59 6.20
CA VAL A 132 -0.70 -7.10 6.60
C VAL A 132 0.43 -6.47 5.81
N LEU A 133 0.12 -5.85 4.67
CA LEU A 133 1.06 -5.06 3.88
C LEU A 133 0.35 -3.85 3.30
N ASN A 134 0.98 -2.68 3.42
CA ASN A 134 0.60 -1.46 2.74
C ASN A 134 1.89 -0.80 2.28
N ALA A 135 2.24 -0.94 1.00
CA ALA A 135 3.52 -0.50 0.48
C ALA A 135 3.36 0.29 -0.81
N ALA A 136 4.26 1.24 -1.04
CA ALA A 136 4.42 1.96 -2.30
C ALA A 136 5.78 1.59 -2.92
N TYR A 137 5.82 1.47 -4.25
CA TYR A 137 7.01 1.13 -5.01
C TYR A 137 7.22 2.15 -6.12
N LEU A 138 8.43 2.68 -6.22
CA LEU A 138 8.84 3.58 -7.29
C LEU A 138 9.42 2.74 -8.43
N VAL A 139 8.74 2.70 -9.56
CA VAL A 139 9.09 1.83 -10.69
C VAL A 139 9.36 2.68 -11.92
N PRO A 140 10.44 2.43 -12.68
CA PRO A 140 10.63 3.02 -13.99
C PRO A 140 9.41 2.73 -14.87
N ARG A 141 8.85 3.74 -15.53
CA ARG A 141 7.64 3.58 -16.34
C ARG A 141 7.78 2.45 -17.37
N VAL A 142 8.97 2.31 -17.96
CA VAL A 142 9.31 1.26 -18.92
C VAL A 142 9.28 -0.17 -18.36
N LYS A 143 9.35 -0.35 -17.03
CA LYS A 143 9.27 -1.63 -16.33
C LYS A 143 7.89 -1.89 -15.69
N SER A 144 6.91 -1.02 -15.92
CA SER A 144 5.61 -1.12 -15.25
C SER A 144 4.87 -2.42 -15.57
N GLU A 145 4.91 -2.88 -16.82
CA GLU A 145 4.25 -4.12 -17.22
C GLU A 145 4.86 -5.34 -16.52
N GLU A 146 6.19 -5.41 -16.46
CA GLU A 146 6.91 -6.46 -15.74
C GLU A 146 6.55 -6.47 -14.25
N PHE A 147 6.48 -5.29 -13.63
CA PHE A 147 6.10 -5.15 -12.22
C PHE A 147 4.67 -5.66 -11.96
N VAL A 148 3.71 -5.28 -12.80
CA VAL A 148 2.32 -5.76 -12.70
C VAL A 148 2.26 -7.28 -12.82
N GLU A 149 2.99 -7.85 -13.79
CA GLU A 149 3.02 -9.30 -14.01
C GLU A 149 3.60 -10.06 -12.81
N GLN A 150 4.64 -9.53 -12.15
CA GLN A 150 5.19 -10.12 -10.92
C GLN A 150 4.17 -10.14 -9.77
N VAL A 151 3.38 -9.07 -9.63
CA VAL A 151 2.31 -9.02 -8.63
C VAL A 151 1.21 -10.02 -8.96
N ASP A 152 0.80 -10.10 -10.23
CA ASP A 152 -0.25 -11.01 -10.68
C ASP A 152 0.12 -12.47 -10.51
N ARG A 153 1.38 -12.85 -10.80
CA ARG A 153 1.91 -14.20 -10.51
C ARG A 153 1.80 -14.61 -9.03
N THR A 154 1.63 -13.64 -8.13
CA THR A 154 1.57 -13.87 -6.69
C THR A 154 0.13 -13.85 -6.14
N LYS A 155 -0.86 -13.41 -6.93
CA LYS A 155 -2.28 -13.31 -6.54
C LYS A 155 -2.97 -14.66 -6.36
N ASP A 156 -2.54 -15.69 -7.08
CA ASP A 156 -3.24 -16.98 -7.13
C ASP A 156 -2.81 -18.00 -6.05
N GLY A 157 -1.91 -17.61 -5.15
CA GLY A 157 -1.16 -18.58 -4.36
C GLY A 157 -1.77 -19.05 -3.04
N THR A 158 -2.62 -18.27 -2.36
CA THR A 158 -3.00 -18.58 -0.96
C THR A 158 -4.46 -18.25 -0.61
N PRO A 159 -5.29 -19.27 -0.29
CA PRO A 159 -6.64 -19.05 0.23
C PRO A 159 -6.64 -18.19 1.51
N GLY A 160 -7.58 -17.24 1.59
CA GLY A 160 -7.71 -16.32 2.74
C GLY A 160 -6.76 -15.12 2.70
N ILE A 161 -5.96 -14.96 1.64
CA ILE A 161 -5.10 -13.81 1.41
C ILE A 161 -5.53 -13.13 0.11
N ARG A 162 -5.76 -11.82 0.17
CA ARG A 162 -6.09 -10.98 -0.99
C ARG A 162 -4.98 -9.96 -1.22
N VAL A 163 -4.43 -9.93 -2.43
CA VAL A 163 -3.45 -8.92 -2.87
C VAL A 163 -4.15 -7.92 -3.79
N GLN A 164 -3.97 -6.64 -3.50
CA GLN A 164 -4.48 -5.52 -4.28
C GLN A 164 -3.32 -4.69 -4.82
N LEU A 165 -3.33 -4.44 -6.13
CA LEU A 165 -2.41 -3.54 -6.82
C LEU A 165 -3.20 -2.27 -7.22
N THR A 166 -2.61 -1.10 -7.01
CA THR A 166 -3.20 0.19 -7.35
C THR A 166 -2.16 1.09 -8.00
N GLY A 167 -2.56 1.85 -9.03
CA GLY A 167 -1.64 2.68 -9.82
C GLY A 167 -1.88 2.49 -11.33
N PRO A 168 -0.99 3.01 -12.18
CA PRO A 168 0.18 3.82 -11.80
C PRO A 168 -0.23 5.23 -11.37
N TRP A 169 0.41 5.76 -10.34
CA TRP A 169 0.19 7.13 -9.86
C TRP A 169 1.44 7.99 -10.02
N ALA A 170 1.28 9.31 -9.88
CA ALA A 170 2.42 10.18 -9.60
C ALA A 170 3.07 9.75 -8.28
N ALA A 171 4.38 9.97 -8.13
CA ALA A 171 5.17 9.46 -7.00
C ALA A 171 4.98 10.27 -5.70
N TYR A 172 3.73 10.38 -5.24
CA TYR A 172 3.30 11.06 -4.02
C TYR A 172 4.03 10.58 -2.78
N SER A 173 4.17 9.26 -2.64
CA SER A 173 4.85 8.68 -1.50
C SER A 173 6.32 9.04 -1.50
N PHE A 174 6.92 9.43 -2.63
CA PHE A 174 8.37 9.62 -2.80
C PHE A 174 8.83 11.08 -2.93
N ALA A 175 7.90 12.03 -3.16
CA ALA A 175 8.22 13.45 -3.39
C ALA A 175 8.59 14.25 -2.12
N GLY A 176 8.56 13.65 -0.92
CA GLY A 176 8.59 14.39 0.35
C GLY A 176 9.86 14.28 1.22
N GLU A 177 10.92 13.61 0.77
CA GLU A 177 12.15 13.43 1.59
C GLU A 177 13.05 14.67 1.59
N GLU A 178 13.36 15.27 0.44
CA GLU A 178 14.27 16.43 0.40
C GLU A 178 13.64 17.75 0.88
N ILE A 179 12.31 17.84 0.94
CA ILE A 179 11.61 19.05 1.41
C ILE A 179 11.61 19.13 2.95
N ALA A 180 11.69 17.99 3.63
CA ALA A 180 11.58 17.93 5.10
C ALA A 180 12.95 18.05 5.81
N GLU A 181 14.06 17.74 5.15
CA GLU A 181 15.40 17.76 5.75
C GLU A 181 15.93 19.19 6.00
N GLU A 182 15.44 20.21 5.29
CA GLU A 182 15.86 21.60 5.47
C GLU A 182 15.03 22.40 6.51
N GLU A 183 13.91 21.86 7.01
CA GLU A 183 13.11 22.53 8.05
C GLU A 183 13.67 22.31 9.48
N GLY A 184 14.83 21.66 9.60
CA GLY A 184 15.43 21.24 10.86
C GLY A 184 16.85 21.74 11.15
N SER A 185 17.41 22.71 10.40
CA SER A 185 18.77 23.25 10.66
C SER A 185 18.82 24.74 10.96
#